data_AF-A0A8X7Z4A8-F1
#
_entry.id   AF-A0A8X7Z4A8-F1
#
_cell.length_a   1.000
_cell.length_b   1.000
_cell.length_c   1.000
_cell.angle_alpha   90.00
_cell.angle_beta   90.00
_cell.angle_gamma   90.00
#
_symmetry.space_group_name_H-M   'P 1'
#
loop_
_entity.id
_entity.type
_entity.pdbx_description
1 polymer ?
#
loop_
_entity_poly.entity_id
_entity_poly.type
_entity_poly.pdbx_seq_one_letter_code
_entity_poly.pdbx_strand_id
1 'polypeptide(L)'
;MPLLRTAMFGKGIEIYGAPAADSRDTWQDVFVIISPSGTVLTGPNCDGEALISADLDLGEIARAKFDFDVVGHYSRPEVLSLTVRDHPTNAVLFTSVSAKLKADSS
;
A
#
# COMPACT_ATOMS: atom_id res chain seq x y z
N MET A 1 12.61 12.95 17.37
CA MET A 1 11.47 12.42 16.59
C MET A 1 10.65 11.26 17.21
N PRO A 2 11.03 10.55 18.30
CA PRO A 2 10.19 9.45 18.82
C PRO A 2 8.96 9.91 19.65
N LEU A 3 9.01 11.07 20.32
CA LEU A 3 7.90 11.57 21.14
C LEU A 3 6.72 12.11 20.32
N LEU A 4 7.00 12.82 19.21
CA LEU A 4 5.97 13.35 18.32
C LEU A 4 5.17 12.21 17.68
N ARG A 5 5.86 11.19 17.14
CA ARG A 5 5.22 9.99 16.56
C ARG A 5 4.33 9.27 17.57
N THR A 6 4.81 9.07 18.79
CA THR A 6 4.04 8.39 19.85
C THR A 6 2.79 9.19 20.25
N ALA A 7 2.91 10.53 20.36
CA ALA A 7 1.77 11.40 20.67
C ALA A 7 0.73 11.44 19.54
N MET A 8 1.16 11.35 18.27
CA MET A 8 0.26 11.34 17.11
C MET A 8 -0.52 10.01 16.99
N PHE A 9 0.14 8.87 17.26
CA PHE A 9 -0.58 7.59 17.37
C PHE A 9 -1.60 7.59 18.50
N GLY A 10 -1.29 8.22 19.64
CA GLY A 10 -2.25 8.39 20.74
C GLY A 10 -3.48 9.23 20.39
N LYS A 11 -3.42 10.01 19.30
CA LYS A 11 -4.53 10.80 18.74
C LYS A 11 -5.21 10.14 17.55
N GLY A 12 -4.84 8.90 17.20
CA GLY A 12 -5.41 8.17 16.06
C GLY A 12 -4.84 8.55 14.70
N ILE A 13 -3.75 9.31 14.66
CA ILE A 13 -3.07 9.69 13.41
C ILE A 13 -2.10 8.56 13.03
N GLU A 14 -2.50 7.77 12.04
CA GLU A 14 -1.79 6.54 11.65
C GLU A 14 -0.83 6.74 10.46
N ILE A 15 -1.09 7.77 9.63
CA ILE A 15 -0.31 8.06 8.42
C ILE A 15 0.43 9.38 8.61
N TYR A 16 1.76 9.31 8.52
CA TYR A 16 2.64 10.48 8.44
C TYR A 16 3.26 10.51 7.05
N GLY A 17 2.85 11.49 6.24
CA GLY A 17 3.49 11.79 4.97
C GLY A 17 4.45 12.97 5.14
N ALA A 18 5.73 12.74 4.86
CA ALA A 18 6.68 13.83 4.64
C ALA A 18 6.88 13.95 3.12
N PRO A 19 6.43 15.04 2.46
CA PRO A 19 6.85 15.32 1.09
C PRO A 19 8.39 15.35 1.03
N ALA A 20 8.97 14.85 -0.07
CA ALA A 20 10.38 14.55 -0.14
C ALA A 20 11.23 15.79 0.18
N ALA A 21 12.32 15.62 0.92
CA ALA A 21 13.21 16.73 1.30
C ALA A 21 14.02 17.32 0.12
N ASP A 22 13.73 16.96 -1.14
CA ASP A 22 14.50 17.42 -2.30
C ASP A 22 14.07 18.85 -2.68
N SER A 23 14.79 19.84 -2.18
CA SER A 23 14.48 21.28 -2.35
C SER A 23 14.80 21.83 -3.76
N ARG A 24 14.82 20.98 -4.79
CA ARG A 24 15.12 21.43 -6.18
C ARG A 24 13.86 21.99 -6.81
N ASP A 25 13.99 23.16 -7.43
CA ASP A 25 12.90 23.87 -8.13
C ASP A 25 12.19 23.06 -9.24
N THR A 26 12.75 21.92 -9.64
CA THR A 26 12.20 21.02 -10.66
C THR A 26 11.20 19.99 -10.16
N TRP A 27 11.12 19.76 -8.84
CA TRP A 27 10.24 18.74 -8.25
C TRP A 27 9.21 19.42 -7.35
N GLN A 28 7.93 19.35 -7.72
CA GLN A 28 6.83 19.79 -6.87
C GLN A 28 6.30 18.58 -6.10
N ASP A 29 6.53 18.56 -4.79
CA ASP A 29 5.85 17.60 -3.94
C ASP A 29 4.39 18.00 -3.77
N VAL A 30 3.48 17.02 -3.87
CA VAL A 30 2.06 17.25 -3.62
C VAL A 30 1.56 16.13 -2.73
N PHE A 31 1.16 16.48 -1.51
CA PHE A 31 0.46 15.56 -0.61
C PHE A 31 -1.01 15.95 -0.50
N VAL A 32 -1.91 14.98 -0.67
CA VAL A 32 -3.37 15.18 -0.69
C VAL A 32 -4.04 13.95 -0.09
N ILE A 33 -5.11 14.14 0.67
CA ILE A 33 -5.98 13.06 1.14
C ILE A 33 -7.32 13.20 0.43
N ILE A 34 -7.78 12.12 -0.20
CA ILE A 34 -9.04 12.08 -0.95
C ILE A 34 -9.89 10.93 -0.42
N SER A 35 -11.15 11.22 -0.16
CA SER A 35 -12.16 10.23 0.27
C SER A 35 -12.56 9.29 -0.88
N PRO A 36 -13.18 8.12 -0.58
CA PRO A 36 -13.71 7.22 -1.61
C PRO A 36 -14.75 7.85 -2.54
N SER A 37 -15.44 8.91 -2.10
CA SER A 37 -16.39 9.67 -2.94
C SER A 37 -15.71 10.64 -3.93
N GLY A 38 -14.39 10.82 -3.83
CA GLY A 38 -13.64 11.80 -4.62
C GLY A 38 -13.52 13.18 -3.95
N THR A 39 -14.09 13.37 -2.76
CA THR A 39 -13.96 14.62 -2.00
C THR A 39 -12.54 14.78 -1.46
N VAL A 40 -11.91 15.94 -1.68
CA VAL A 40 -10.59 16.29 -1.15
C VAL A 40 -10.72 16.65 0.33
N LEU A 41 -10.11 15.83 1.20
CA LEU A 41 -10.12 16.00 2.66
C LEU A 41 -8.95 16.87 3.16
N THR A 42 -7.84 16.87 2.44
CA THR A 42 -6.79 17.87 2.65
C THR A 42 -6.32 18.38 1.30
N GLY A 43 -6.26 19.70 1.15
CA GLY A 43 -5.76 20.33 -0.07
C GLY A 43 -4.31 19.93 -0.38
N PRO A 44 -3.90 20.06 -1.65
CA PRO A 44 -2.54 19.73 -2.06
C PRO A 44 -1.53 20.59 -1.28
N ASN A 45 -0.68 19.95 -0.48
CA ASN A 45 0.46 20.63 0.11
C ASN A 45 1.63 20.62 -0.87
N CYS A 46 1.93 21.81 -1.41
CA CYS A 46 3.06 22.05 -2.30
C CYS A 46 4.25 22.74 -1.60
N ASP A 47 4.06 23.15 -0.34
CA ASP A 47 4.98 24.03 0.39
C ASP A 47 5.75 23.24 1.45
N GLY A 48 6.73 22.44 1.01
CA GLY A 48 7.69 21.77 1.90
C GLY A 48 7.09 20.87 2.97
N GLU A 49 7.84 20.65 4.07
CA GLU A 49 7.47 19.72 5.15
C GLU A 49 6.27 20.22 5.96
N ALA A 50 5.19 19.42 5.99
CA ALA A 50 4.00 19.71 6.77
C ALA A 50 3.39 18.44 7.38
N LEU A 51 2.75 18.57 8.55
CA LEU A 51 1.89 17.53 9.11
C LEU A 51 0.48 17.70 8.53
N ILE A 52 0.03 16.70 7.78
CA ILE A 52 -1.30 16.65 7.17
C ILE A 52 -2.10 15.55 7.84
N SER A 53 -3.29 15.88 8.31
CA SER A 53 -4.20 14.96 8.99
C SER A 53 -5.64 15.26 8.57
N ALA A 54 -6.43 14.20 8.43
CA ALA A 54 -7.86 14.26 8.15
C ALA A 54 -8.58 13.14 8.92
N ASP A 55 -9.81 13.41 9.35
CA ASP A 55 -10.69 12.41 9.95
C ASP A 55 -11.27 11.51 8.84
N LEU A 56 -11.28 10.20 9.06
CA LEU A 56 -11.74 9.21 8.09
C LEU A 56 -12.98 8.48 8.61
N ASP A 57 -14.10 8.57 7.90
CA ASP A 57 -15.27 7.72 8.10
C ASP A 57 -15.10 6.42 7.30
N LEU A 58 -14.79 5.31 7.99
CA LEU A 58 -14.67 3.99 7.36
C LEU A 58 -16.00 3.50 6.75
N GLY A 59 -17.14 4.04 7.19
CA GLY A 59 -18.45 3.78 6.61
C GLY A 59 -18.57 4.24 5.15
N GLU A 60 -17.78 5.24 4.72
CA GLU A 60 -17.76 5.68 3.32
C GLU A 60 -17.28 4.60 2.36
N ILE A 61 -16.42 3.68 2.81
CA ILE A 61 -15.92 2.59 1.96
C ILE A 61 -17.07 1.68 1.52
N ALA A 62 -17.96 1.34 2.46
CA ALA A 62 -19.12 0.50 2.16
C ALA A 62 -20.11 1.20 1.23
N ARG A 63 -20.36 2.51 1.46
CA ARG A 63 -21.24 3.32 0.60
C ARG A 63 -20.67 3.45 -0.82
N ALA A 64 -19.38 3.78 -0.95
CA ALA A 64 -18.73 3.91 -2.25
C ALA A 64 -18.68 2.58 -3.02
N LYS A 65 -18.47 1.45 -2.32
CA LYS A 65 -18.55 0.11 -2.94
C LYS A 65 -19.98 -0.25 -3.36
N PHE A 66 -20.99 0.19 -2.63
CA PHE A 66 -22.38 0.00 -3.03
C PHE A 66 -22.68 0.70 -4.36
N ASP A 67 -22.15 1.91 -4.55
CA ASP A 67 -22.27 2.64 -5.81
C ASP A 67 -21.43 2.01 -6.93
N PHE A 68 -20.21 1.54 -6.62
CA PHE A 68 -19.31 0.94 -7.60
C PHE A 68 -18.37 -0.13 -7.02
N ASP A 69 -18.69 -1.41 -7.29
CA ASP A 69 -17.87 -2.57 -6.90
C ASP A 69 -17.19 -3.24 -8.10
N VAL A 70 -15.95 -2.85 -8.37
CA VAL A 70 -15.14 -3.29 -9.53
C VAL A 70 -14.92 -4.80 -9.57
N VAL A 71 -14.65 -5.43 -8.43
CA VAL A 71 -14.30 -6.87 -8.37
C VAL A 71 -15.54 -7.74 -8.14
N GLY A 72 -16.63 -7.18 -7.64
CA GLY A 72 -17.91 -7.87 -7.48
C GLY A 72 -18.83 -7.66 -8.67
N HIS A 73 -19.93 -6.93 -8.45
CA HIS A 73 -21.05 -6.86 -9.40
C HIS A 73 -20.68 -6.32 -10.79
N TYR A 74 -19.68 -5.44 -10.88
CA TYR A 74 -19.23 -4.86 -12.15
C TYR A 74 -18.13 -5.65 -12.85
N SER A 75 -17.65 -6.76 -12.28
CA SER A 75 -16.43 -7.46 -12.75
C SER A 75 -16.53 -8.21 -14.07
N ARG A 76 -17.75 -8.44 -14.62
CA ARG A 76 -18.01 -9.13 -15.90
C ARG A 76 -16.99 -10.25 -16.21
N PRO A 77 -16.87 -11.27 -15.32
CA PRO A 77 -15.81 -12.28 -15.40
C PRO A 77 -15.88 -13.16 -16.65
N GLU A 78 -17.02 -13.18 -17.34
CA GLU A 78 -17.20 -13.84 -18.63
C GLU A 78 -16.49 -13.13 -19.79
N VAL A 79 -16.13 -11.85 -19.63
CA VAL A 79 -15.44 -11.05 -20.65
C VAL A 79 -13.94 -10.97 -20.35
N LEU A 80 -13.58 -10.68 -19.10
CA LEU A 80 -12.19 -10.49 -18.68
C LEU A 80 -11.93 -11.18 -17.35
N SER A 81 -10.81 -11.91 -17.27
CA SER A 81 -10.31 -12.52 -16.03
C SER A 81 -8.82 -12.24 -15.86
N LEU A 82 -8.40 -11.84 -14.66
CA LEU A 82 -6.99 -11.61 -14.32
C LEU A 82 -6.47 -12.74 -13.43
N THR A 83 -5.42 -13.43 -13.88
CA THR A 83 -4.69 -14.42 -13.08
C THR A 83 -3.32 -13.88 -12.68
N VAL A 84 -3.07 -13.77 -11.38
CA VAL A 84 -1.79 -13.30 -10.84
C VAL A 84 -0.89 -14.49 -10.52
N ARG A 85 0.38 -14.43 -10.96
CA ARG A 85 1.43 -15.39 -10.56
C ARG A 85 2.29 -14.74 -9.49
N ASP A 86 2.10 -15.13 -8.23
CA ASP A 86 2.75 -14.52 -7.06
C ASP A 86 3.88 -15.38 -6.45
N HIS A 87 4.28 -16.45 -7.14
CA HIS A 87 5.36 -17.31 -6.65
C HIS A 87 6.72 -16.62 -6.82
N PRO A 88 7.63 -16.73 -5.83
CA PRO A 88 8.96 -16.19 -5.94
C PRO A 88 9.71 -16.87 -7.09
N THR A 89 10.18 -16.07 -8.05
CA THR A 89 11.05 -16.53 -9.13
C THR A 89 12.51 -16.45 -8.68
N ASN A 90 13.10 -17.61 -8.36
CA ASN A 90 14.52 -17.69 -8.04
C ASN A 90 15.36 -17.63 -9.32
N ALA A 91 16.34 -16.73 -9.35
CA ALA A 91 17.27 -16.63 -10.47
C ALA A 91 18.14 -17.89 -10.64
N VAL A 92 18.48 -18.56 -9.53
CA VAL A 92 19.25 -19.82 -9.52
C VAL A 92 18.67 -20.77 -8.48
N LEU A 93 18.48 -22.04 -8.85
CA LEU A 93 18.10 -23.13 -7.96
C LEU A 93 19.24 -24.16 -7.93
N PHE A 94 19.86 -24.32 -6.77
CA PHE A 94 20.88 -25.35 -6.56
C PHE A 94 20.19 -26.65 -6.14
N THR A 95 20.51 -27.73 -6.83
CA THR A 95 20.13 -29.09 -6.42
C THR A 95 21.41 -29.87 -6.11
N SER A 96 21.43 -30.56 -4.97
CA SER A 96 22.49 -31.51 -4.62
C SER A 96 21.96 -32.93 -4.74
N VAL A 97 22.83 -33.86 -5.17
CA VAL A 97 22.50 -35.27 -5.24
C VAL A 97 22.52 -35.86 -3.83
N SER A 98 21.42 -36.47 -3.39
CA SER A 98 21.36 -37.21 -2.13
C SER A 98 22.26 -38.44 -2.23
N ALA A 99 23.35 -38.46 -1.46
CA ALA A 99 24.24 -39.62 -1.39
C ALA A 99 23.48 -40.83 -0.81
N LYS A 100 23.36 -41.89 -1.60
CA LYS A 100 22.80 -43.18 -1.17
C LYS A 100 23.73 -43.79 -0.14
N LEU A 101 23.33 -43.80 1.14
CA LEU A 101 24.03 -44.52 2.19
C LEU A 101 24.03 -46.02 1.86
N LYS A 102 25.19 -46.57 1.52
CA LYS A 102 25.45 -48.01 1.45
C LYS A 102 26.64 -48.31 2.37
N ALA A 103 26.34 -48.77 3.58
CA ALA A 103 27.22 -49.36 4.59
C ALA A 103 26.26 -49.80 5.72
N ASP A 104 26.22 -51.01 6.26
CA ASP A 104 27.12 -52.15 6.24
C ASP A 104 26.35 -53.42 6.66
N SER A 105 27.01 -54.56 6.43
CA SER A 105 26.98 -55.83 7.19
C SER A 105 26.46 -57.07 6.44
N SER A 106 27.48 -57.83 6.05
CA SER A 106 27.66 -59.28 5.92
C SER A 106 26.62 -60.21 6.55
#